data_AF-A0A836SDS1-F1
#
_entry.id   AF-A0A836SDS1-F1
#
_cell.length_a   1.000
_cell.length_b   1.000
_cell.length_c   1.000
_cell.angle_alpha   90.00
_cell.angle_beta   90.00
_cell.angle_gamma   90.00
#
_symmetry.space_group_name_H-M   'P 1'
#
loop_
_entity.id
_entity.type
_entity.pdbx_description
1 polymer ?
#
loop_
_entity_poly.entity_id
_entity_poly.type
_entity_poly.pdbx_seq_one_letter_code
_entity_poly.pdbx_strand_id
1 'polypeptide(L)'
;MNHSNSNNLFHAFDSYKPKPNQDWQLHSSDEQDKLVSQSHDESYLLNPMAVFIWTFCDGKTEVRAIRAALQAVFIENKADIAKDLFNLLKLWQENEFIAFEIPRKKRQHHKLCIGMATYDDFDGVYFSVQAIRCYHPEVADEIGIVVVDNHPHGAIAQELQQLETAIPNYYYVPYTEQTGTTVKHIVFCEADADYILCIDSHVLIMPGAIRKLIDFLDDNPDCYDLLQGPLVRDDLSTLSTHMDLEWDRGMYGIWGRDARGDNIEGDVFEIAMQGMGLFACRKEAWVGFNPRFRGFACEEGYIHEKFRQQGRRTLCLPFLRWLHRFPRPLKIPYEKSWEDRIYNFFVGYDELGLEYGPIEKHFIEQIGREQTEKIVSQVKQELENPFYFFDAIYCINLDSQTAHWDKMQAGFQKLGILQRIRRFSAIETNPDVGYTLSHRHIIERAKRQGLKNVLVIEDEAIFQDDIELHLQGRIEKLKQQDWTFFDLNEGTQLETRFQAIAYHQSIFIELLENMPSDSESMKVWLQTHTNLQQWLTQRYSITG
;
A
#
# COMPACT_ATOMS: atom_id res chain seq x y z
N MET A 1 -2.01 37.71 -32.31
CA MET A 1 -0.88 37.50 -31.38
C MET A 1 -1.45 36.93 -30.10
N ASN A 2 -1.25 35.63 -29.89
CA ASN A 2 -1.21 34.97 -28.59
C ASN A 2 -0.43 33.67 -28.83
N HIS A 3 0.90 33.81 -28.95
CA HIS A 3 1.81 32.68 -28.79
C HIS A 3 1.85 32.36 -27.29
N SER A 4 0.80 31.73 -26.77
CA SER A 4 0.88 31.06 -25.48
C SER A 4 1.81 29.87 -25.65
N ASN A 5 2.94 29.89 -24.96
CA ASN A 5 4.08 28.97 -25.07
C ASN A 5 3.67 27.49 -25.12
N SER A 6 3.68 26.89 -26.32
CA SER A 6 3.65 25.44 -26.51
C SER A 6 4.80 24.73 -25.78
N ASN A 7 5.94 25.42 -25.62
CA ASN A 7 7.09 24.91 -24.86
C ASN A 7 6.74 24.68 -23.37
N ASN A 8 5.93 25.55 -22.74
CA ASN A 8 5.59 25.40 -21.33
C ASN A 8 4.67 24.19 -21.06
N LEU A 9 3.83 23.83 -22.03
CA LEU A 9 2.93 22.67 -21.92
C LEU A 9 3.66 21.34 -22.14
N PHE A 10 4.65 21.32 -23.04
CA PHE A 10 5.44 20.11 -23.25
C PHE A 10 6.40 19.82 -22.08
N HIS A 11 6.97 20.86 -21.47
CA HIS A 11 7.75 20.71 -20.23
C HIS A 11 6.96 20.09 -19.08
N ALA A 12 5.62 20.19 -19.10
CA ALA A 12 4.79 19.50 -18.12
C ALA A 12 4.92 17.98 -18.22
N PHE A 13 5.12 17.41 -19.41
CA PHE A 13 5.25 15.95 -19.61
C PHE A 13 6.67 15.42 -19.48
N ASP A 14 7.69 16.29 -19.46
CA ASP A 14 9.10 15.89 -19.53
C ASP A 14 9.51 14.91 -18.40
N SER A 15 8.80 14.94 -17.27
CA SER A 15 9.04 14.06 -16.13
C SER A 15 8.17 12.79 -16.12
N TYR A 16 7.14 12.70 -16.97
CA TYR A 16 6.20 11.56 -17.03
C TYR A 16 6.75 10.39 -17.84
N LYS A 17 6.26 9.18 -17.57
CA LYS A 17 6.63 7.97 -18.31
C LYS A 17 5.39 7.35 -18.96
N PRO A 18 5.26 7.35 -20.29
CA PRO A 18 4.15 6.68 -20.94
C PRO A 18 4.30 5.16 -20.85
N LYS A 19 3.20 4.47 -20.56
CA LYS A 19 3.07 3.03 -20.47
C LYS A 19 2.02 2.54 -21.47
N PRO A 20 2.34 1.57 -22.35
CA PRO A 20 1.36 0.97 -23.24
C PRO A 20 0.18 0.38 -22.46
N ASN A 21 -1.03 0.57 -22.98
CA ASN A 21 -2.18 -0.16 -22.49
C ASN A 21 -2.03 -1.64 -22.85
N GLN A 22 -2.30 -2.52 -21.89
CA GLN A 22 -2.21 -3.98 -22.06
C GLN A 22 -3.17 -4.50 -23.14
N ASP A 23 -4.25 -3.78 -23.44
CA ASP A 23 -5.18 -4.12 -24.52
C ASP A 23 -4.58 -3.94 -25.92
N TRP A 24 -3.62 -3.03 -26.08
CA TRP A 24 -3.08 -2.64 -27.38
C TRP A 24 -1.68 -3.21 -27.60
N GLN A 25 -1.44 -3.84 -28.75
CA GLN A 25 -0.14 -4.39 -29.11
C GLN A 25 0.36 -3.87 -30.45
N LEU A 26 1.66 -3.58 -30.52
CA LEU A 26 2.34 -3.24 -31.77
C LEU A 26 2.62 -4.50 -32.57
N HIS A 27 2.07 -4.55 -33.78
CA HIS A 27 2.32 -5.59 -34.75
C HIS A 27 3.13 -5.02 -35.91
N SER A 28 4.38 -5.47 -36.03
CA SER A 28 5.27 -5.10 -37.12
C SER A 28 5.17 -6.10 -38.27
N SER A 29 5.00 -5.59 -39.49
CA SER A 29 4.97 -6.39 -40.72
C SER A 29 5.84 -5.75 -41.80
N ASP A 30 6.22 -6.52 -42.82
CA ASP A 30 7.06 -6.04 -43.93
C ASP A 30 6.38 -4.93 -44.76
N GLU A 31 5.05 -4.80 -44.69
CA GLU A 31 4.28 -3.78 -45.43
C GLU A 31 3.99 -2.53 -44.59
N GLN A 32 3.52 -2.69 -43.34
CA GLN A 32 3.21 -1.55 -42.45
C GLN A 32 3.05 -1.97 -40.98
N ASP A 33 3.52 -1.12 -40.06
CA ASP A 33 3.31 -1.28 -38.61
C ASP A 33 1.90 -0.83 -38.20
N LYS A 34 1.27 -1.57 -37.28
CA LYS A 34 -0.06 -1.24 -36.74
C LYS A 34 -0.21 -1.59 -35.27
N LEU A 35 -1.07 -0.84 -34.57
CA LEU A 35 -1.61 -1.23 -33.26
C LEU A 35 -2.85 -2.09 -33.46
N VAL A 36 -2.98 -3.16 -32.69
CA VAL A 36 -4.13 -4.06 -32.70
C VAL A 36 -4.65 -4.19 -31.28
N SER A 37 -5.97 -4.03 -31.09
CA SER A 37 -6.61 -4.26 -29.78
C SER A 37 -6.91 -5.74 -29.60
N GLN A 38 -6.78 -6.22 -28.36
CA GLN A 38 -7.11 -7.60 -27.99
C GLN A 38 -8.58 -7.75 -27.64
N SER A 39 -9.17 -6.75 -27.00
CA SER A 39 -10.58 -6.74 -26.59
C SER A 39 -11.51 -6.16 -27.65
N HIS A 40 -10.99 -5.40 -28.60
CA HIS A 40 -11.72 -4.82 -29.72
C HIS A 40 -11.13 -5.34 -31.04
N ASP A 41 -11.98 -5.70 -32.02
CA ASP A 41 -11.54 -6.06 -33.38
C ASP A 41 -11.17 -4.80 -34.18
N GLU A 42 -10.25 -4.01 -33.63
CA GLU A 42 -9.79 -2.74 -34.15
C GLU A 42 -8.29 -2.77 -34.43
N SER A 43 -7.88 -2.08 -35.50
CA SER A 43 -6.46 -1.87 -35.80
C SER A 43 -6.18 -0.48 -36.34
N TYR A 44 -5.07 0.11 -35.90
CA TYR A 44 -4.64 1.46 -36.25
C TYR A 44 -3.27 1.43 -36.92
N LEU A 45 -3.20 1.88 -38.18
CA LEU A 45 -1.93 2.00 -38.90
C LEU A 45 -1.07 3.10 -38.29
N LEU A 46 0.21 2.79 -38.05
CA LEU A 46 1.16 3.73 -37.48
C LEU A 46 2.05 4.35 -38.56
N ASN A 47 2.43 5.60 -38.35
CA ASN A 47 3.52 6.23 -39.08
C ASN A 47 4.87 5.95 -38.37
N PRO A 48 6.03 6.13 -39.01
CA PRO A 48 7.33 5.80 -38.41
C PRO A 48 7.63 6.52 -37.08
N MET A 49 7.15 7.75 -36.90
CA MET A 49 7.32 8.49 -35.65
C MET A 49 6.49 7.85 -34.52
N ALA A 50 5.26 7.46 -34.84
CA ALA A 50 4.37 6.78 -33.92
C ALA A 50 4.93 5.42 -33.50
N VAL A 51 5.42 4.62 -34.45
CA VAL A 51 6.11 3.35 -34.17
C VAL A 51 7.28 3.55 -33.21
N PHE A 52 8.10 4.57 -33.48
CA PHE A 52 9.23 4.91 -32.63
C PHE A 52 8.79 5.30 -31.21
N ILE A 53 7.80 6.19 -31.10
CA ILE A 53 7.26 6.61 -29.79
C ILE A 53 6.73 5.40 -29.03
N TRP A 54 5.93 4.54 -29.68
CA TRP A 54 5.41 3.33 -29.06
C TRP A 54 6.51 2.39 -28.56
N THR A 55 7.56 2.21 -29.35
CA THR A 55 8.69 1.32 -28.99
C THR A 55 9.42 1.80 -27.73
N PHE A 56 9.46 3.11 -27.49
CA PHE A 56 10.04 3.68 -26.28
C PHE A 56 9.03 3.91 -25.15
N CYS A 57 7.73 3.80 -25.40
CA CYS A 57 6.72 3.75 -24.36
C CYS A 57 6.81 2.37 -23.69
N ASP A 58 7.61 2.25 -22.64
CA ASP A 58 7.82 0.99 -21.90
C ASP A 58 7.52 1.12 -20.40
N GLY A 59 6.95 2.26 -19.99
CA GLY A 59 6.72 2.60 -18.59
C GLY A 59 8.02 2.87 -17.80
N LYS A 60 9.20 2.78 -18.41
CA LYS A 60 10.49 3.04 -17.75
C LYS A 60 11.15 4.30 -18.27
N THR A 61 10.91 4.61 -19.54
CA THR A 61 11.50 5.71 -20.29
C THR A 61 10.68 6.99 -20.10
N GLU A 62 11.35 8.08 -19.71
CA GLU A 62 10.73 9.40 -19.58
C GLU A 62 10.45 10.01 -20.95
N VAL A 63 9.38 10.82 -21.07
CA VAL A 63 9.07 11.58 -22.31
C VAL A 63 10.27 12.41 -22.79
N ARG A 64 11.05 12.97 -21.86
CA ARG A 64 12.33 13.64 -22.13
C ARG A 64 13.27 12.77 -22.97
N ALA A 65 13.41 11.50 -22.61
CA ALA A 65 14.32 10.57 -23.26
C ALA A 65 13.80 10.15 -24.64
N ILE A 66 12.48 9.94 -24.78
CA ILE A 66 11.80 9.70 -26.07
C ILE A 66 12.06 10.87 -27.03
N ARG A 67 11.91 12.11 -26.55
CA ARG A 67 12.21 13.32 -27.33
C ARG A 67 13.67 13.35 -27.79
N ALA A 68 14.60 13.09 -26.88
CA ALA A 68 16.03 13.12 -27.20
C ALA A 68 16.37 12.05 -28.27
N ALA A 69 15.79 10.86 -28.16
CA ALA A 69 15.98 9.77 -29.11
C ALA A 69 15.38 10.12 -30.49
N LEU A 70 14.16 10.67 -30.54
CA LEU A 70 13.55 11.14 -31.79
C LEU A 70 14.37 12.25 -32.46
N GLN A 71 14.87 13.22 -31.69
CA GLN A 71 15.69 14.31 -32.20
C GLN A 71 17.06 13.86 -32.73
N ALA A 72 17.55 12.70 -32.27
CA ALA A 72 18.77 12.09 -32.78
C ALA A 72 18.54 11.37 -34.13
N VAL A 73 17.35 10.79 -34.33
CA VAL A 73 16.99 10.07 -35.56
C VAL A 73 16.49 11.02 -36.65
N PHE A 74 15.66 12.00 -36.31
CA PHE A 74 15.01 12.92 -37.26
C PHE A 74 15.64 14.33 -37.20
N ILE A 75 16.89 14.42 -37.66
CA ILE A 75 17.77 15.59 -37.44
C ILE A 75 17.23 16.89 -38.09
N GLU A 76 16.50 16.79 -39.20
CA GLU A 76 16.03 17.94 -39.99
C GLU A 76 14.76 18.63 -39.43
N ASN A 77 14.04 18.01 -38.47
CA ASN A 77 12.70 18.45 -38.02
C ASN A 77 12.58 18.69 -36.51
N LYS A 78 13.66 19.10 -35.83
CA LYS A 78 13.73 19.15 -34.35
C LYS A 78 12.62 19.96 -33.66
N ALA A 79 12.15 21.05 -34.27
CA ALA A 79 11.09 21.89 -33.72
C ALA A 79 9.68 21.26 -33.88
N ASP A 80 9.45 20.58 -35.00
CA ASP A 80 8.18 19.91 -35.30
C ASP A 80 8.01 18.63 -34.47
N ILE A 81 9.10 17.88 -34.23
CA ILE A 81 9.10 16.69 -33.35
C ILE A 81 8.56 17.01 -31.96
N ALA A 82 8.95 18.14 -31.37
CA ALA A 82 8.49 18.52 -30.03
C ALA A 82 6.97 18.77 -30.00
N LYS A 83 6.42 19.36 -31.07
CA LYS A 83 4.99 19.62 -31.20
C LYS A 83 4.20 18.35 -31.51
N ASP A 84 4.73 17.49 -32.37
CA ASP A 84 4.05 16.27 -32.80
C ASP A 84 4.07 15.19 -31.72
N LEU A 85 5.18 15.07 -30.97
CA LEU A 85 5.29 14.17 -29.82
C LEU A 85 4.21 14.47 -28.77
N PHE A 86 4.00 15.75 -28.48
CA PHE A 86 2.96 16.17 -27.54
C PHE A 86 1.57 15.72 -27.97
N ASN A 87 1.18 16.13 -29.20
CA ASN A 87 -0.16 15.89 -29.70
C ASN A 87 -0.41 14.40 -29.87
N LEU A 88 0.60 13.63 -30.29
CA LEU A 88 0.48 12.20 -30.46
C LEU A 88 0.34 11.48 -29.13
N LEU A 89 1.20 11.77 -28.14
CA LEU A 89 1.08 11.14 -26.81
C LEU A 89 -0.26 11.51 -26.15
N LYS A 90 -0.72 12.75 -26.31
CA LYS A 90 -2.03 13.17 -25.81
C LYS A 90 -3.17 12.45 -26.52
N LEU A 91 -3.14 12.39 -27.84
CA LEU A 91 -4.13 11.66 -28.63
C LEU A 91 -4.15 10.18 -28.22
N TRP A 92 -2.99 9.58 -27.99
CA TRP A 92 -2.86 8.20 -27.57
C TRP A 92 -3.36 7.97 -26.15
N GLN A 93 -3.18 8.94 -25.26
CA GLN A 93 -3.82 8.90 -23.95
C GLN A 93 -5.34 9.01 -24.07
N GLU A 94 -5.86 9.93 -24.89
CA GLU A 94 -7.30 10.14 -25.11
C GLU A 94 -8.00 8.93 -25.76
N ASN A 95 -7.27 8.16 -26.57
CA ASN A 95 -7.74 6.91 -27.17
C ASN A 95 -7.32 5.67 -26.37
N GLU A 96 -6.84 5.86 -25.13
CA GLU A 96 -6.47 4.78 -24.21
C GLU A 96 -5.38 3.84 -24.73
N PHE A 97 -4.57 4.24 -25.70
CA PHE A 97 -3.43 3.45 -26.18
C PHE A 97 -2.28 3.44 -25.17
N ILE A 98 -2.13 4.51 -24.39
CA ILE A 98 -1.12 4.64 -23.33
C ILE A 98 -1.70 5.28 -22.07
N ALA A 99 -1.10 5.00 -20.92
CA ALA A 99 -1.28 5.75 -19.68
C ALA A 99 0.04 6.42 -19.28
N PHE A 100 0.00 7.54 -18.55
CA PHE A 100 1.22 8.14 -18.01
C PHE A 100 1.45 7.72 -16.56
N GLU A 101 2.60 7.13 -16.27
CA GLU A 101 3.12 7.03 -14.93
C GLU A 101 3.71 8.38 -14.52
N ILE A 102 3.25 8.87 -13.37
CA ILE A 102 3.64 10.16 -12.84
C ILE A 102 4.88 9.94 -11.95
N PRO A 103 6.00 10.65 -12.20
CA PRO A 103 7.23 10.50 -11.44
C PRO A 103 6.98 10.90 -9.99
N ARG A 104 7.42 10.06 -9.06
CA ARG A 104 7.32 10.38 -7.64
C ARG A 104 8.30 11.49 -7.28
N LYS A 105 7.80 12.51 -6.59
CA LYS A 105 8.63 13.58 -6.03
C LYS A 105 9.62 12.98 -5.02
N LYS A 106 10.91 13.33 -5.16
CA LYS A 106 11.94 12.90 -4.20
C LYS A 106 11.60 13.48 -2.82
N ARG A 107 11.54 12.60 -1.83
CA ARG A 107 11.26 13.00 -0.44
C ARG A 107 12.44 13.74 0.18
N GLN A 108 12.11 14.67 1.06
CA GLN A 108 13.05 15.35 1.94
C GLN A 108 12.76 14.89 3.36
N HIS A 109 13.80 14.91 4.20
CA HIS A 109 13.66 14.61 5.61
C HIS A 109 13.03 15.82 6.32
N HIS A 110 12.01 15.57 7.15
CA HIS A 110 11.26 16.59 7.89
C HIS A 110 11.28 16.29 9.39
N LYS A 111 11.07 17.31 10.22
CA LYS A 111 10.94 17.11 11.67
C LYS A 111 9.68 16.30 12.01
N LEU A 112 8.56 16.73 11.42
CA LEU A 112 7.26 16.09 11.59
C LEU A 112 6.66 15.76 10.22
N CYS A 113 6.31 14.50 9.99
CA CYS A 113 5.47 14.14 8.85
C CYS A 113 4.00 14.09 9.29
N ILE A 114 3.14 14.84 8.60
CA ILE A 114 1.69 14.71 8.73
C ILE A 114 1.21 13.78 7.61
N GLY A 115 0.80 12.58 7.98
CA GLY A 115 0.39 11.59 7.00
C GLY A 115 -1.09 11.23 7.08
N MET A 116 -1.68 10.88 5.95
CA MET A 116 -3.05 10.40 5.89
C MET A 116 -3.19 9.31 4.83
N ALA A 117 -4.01 8.30 5.14
CA ALA A 117 -4.50 7.35 4.15
C ALA A 117 -5.88 7.82 3.66
N THR A 118 -6.12 7.74 2.35
CA THR A 118 -7.39 8.13 1.72
C THR A 118 -7.89 7.05 0.79
N TYR A 119 -9.21 6.97 0.63
CA TYR A 119 -9.89 6.12 -0.34
C TYR A 119 -11.05 6.94 -0.92
N ASP A 120 -10.88 7.42 -2.15
CA ASP A 120 -11.86 8.24 -2.87
C ASP A 120 -12.41 9.46 -2.09
N ASP A 121 -11.55 10.14 -1.32
CA ASP A 121 -11.93 11.34 -0.56
C ASP A 121 -11.04 12.54 -0.87
N PHE A 122 -11.18 13.09 -2.08
CA PHE A 122 -10.42 14.26 -2.53
C PHE A 122 -10.71 15.48 -1.67
N ASP A 123 -11.98 15.81 -1.45
CA ASP A 123 -12.38 17.00 -0.69
C ASP A 123 -11.86 16.96 0.74
N GLY A 124 -11.92 15.77 1.37
CA GLY A 124 -11.30 15.57 2.67
C GLY A 124 -9.84 15.95 2.63
N VAL A 125 -9.04 15.29 1.77
CA VAL A 125 -7.59 15.52 1.68
C VAL A 125 -7.32 16.99 1.41
N TYR A 126 -7.99 17.57 0.41
CA TYR A 126 -7.81 18.95 0.01
C TYR A 126 -8.04 19.91 1.18
N PHE A 127 -9.18 19.81 1.88
CA PHE A 127 -9.47 20.71 2.99
C PHE A 127 -8.59 20.47 4.21
N SER A 128 -8.21 19.22 4.52
CA SER A 128 -7.28 18.92 5.61
C SER A 128 -5.91 19.53 5.35
N VAL A 129 -5.36 19.34 4.14
CA VAL A 129 -4.06 19.88 3.73
C VAL A 129 -4.08 21.41 3.69
N GLN A 130 -5.11 22.01 3.11
CA GLN A 130 -5.20 23.47 3.06
C GLN A 130 -5.42 24.08 4.45
N ALA A 131 -6.18 23.42 5.32
CA ALA A 131 -6.32 23.86 6.71
C ALA A 131 -4.99 23.82 7.45
N ILE A 132 -4.18 22.77 7.28
CA ILE A 132 -2.82 22.73 7.83
C ILE A 132 -2.02 23.95 7.37
N ARG A 133 -2.02 24.25 6.07
CA ARG A 133 -1.26 25.38 5.50
C ARG A 133 -1.77 26.75 5.96
N CYS A 134 -3.08 26.91 6.09
CA CYS A 134 -3.69 28.18 6.49
C CYS A 134 -3.63 28.42 8.00
N TYR A 135 -3.73 27.35 8.81
CA TYR A 135 -3.84 27.44 10.27
C TYR A 135 -2.49 27.31 10.98
N HIS A 136 -1.49 26.74 10.31
CA HIS A 136 -0.15 26.50 10.86
C HIS A 136 0.96 26.94 9.89
N PRO A 137 0.93 28.18 9.34
CA PRO A 137 2.00 28.65 8.46
C PRO A 137 3.36 28.72 9.17
N GLU A 138 3.38 28.81 10.50
CA GLU A 138 4.59 28.88 11.34
C GLU A 138 5.38 27.58 11.41
N VAL A 139 4.88 26.46 10.87
CA VAL A 139 5.57 25.16 10.84
C VAL A 139 5.85 24.66 9.42
N ALA A 140 5.52 25.44 8.39
CA ALA A 140 5.48 24.98 7.00
C ALA A 140 6.80 24.36 6.50
N ASP A 141 7.94 24.88 6.95
CA ASP A 141 9.27 24.41 6.55
C ASP A 141 9.78 23.22 7.38
N GLU A 142 9.11 22.88 8.49
CA GLU A 142 9.45 21.76 9.37
C GLU A 142 8.61 20.51 9.11
N ILE A 143 7.52 20.66 8.34
CA ILE A 143 6.57 19.59 8.08
C ILE A 143 6.63 19.04 6.65
N GLY A 144 6.51 17.72 6.56
CA GLY A 144 6.17 17.00 5.34
C GLY A 144 4.72 16.54 5.37
N ILE A 145 4.06 16.47 4.21
CA ILE A 145 2.71 15.92 4.09
C ILE A 145 2.74 14.69 3.19
N VAL A 146 2.35 13.54 3.71
CA VAL A 146 2.26 12.28 2.96
C VAL A 146 0.80 11.88 2.79
N VAL A 147 0.37 11.70 1.54
CA VAL A 147 -0.97 11.19 1.23
C VAL A 147 -0.84 9.82 0.59
N VAL A 148 -1.27 8.79 1.33
CA VAL A 148 -1.38 7.41 0.84
C VAL A 148 -2.73 7.23 0.19
N ASP A 149 -2.76 7.15 -1.13
CA ASP A 149 -3.96 6.87 -1.91
C ASP A 149 -4.18 5.36 -1.99
N ASN A 150 -5.18 4.88 -1.27
CA ASN A 150 -5.57 3.48 -1.22
C ASN A 150 -6.57 3.08 -2.32
N HIS A 151 -6.79 3.96 -3.30
CA HIS A 151 -7.48 3.66 -4.55
C HIS A 151 -6.86 4.44 -5.72
N PRO A 152 -5.58 4.19 -6.07
CA PRO A 152 -4.84 5.02 -7.04
C PRO A 152 -5.29 4.84 -8.50
N HIS A 153 -6.27 3.97 -8.75
CA HIS A 153 -6.95 3.82 -10.03
C HIS A 153 -8.35 4.47 -10.03
N GLY A 154 -8.77 5.05 -8.90
CA GLY A 154 -10.02 5.75 -8.73
C GLY A 154 -10.03 7.09 -9.46
N ALA A 155 -11.24 7.62 -9.67
CA ALA A 155 -11.48 8.82 -10.47
C ALA A 155 -10.77 10.09 -9.94
N ILE A 156 -10.38 10.10 -8.66
CA ILE A 156 -9.76 11.27 -8.01
C ILE A 156 -8.24 11.19 -7.92
N ALA A 157 -7.62 10.05 -8.24
CA ALA A 157 -6.21 9.79 -7.98
C ALA A 157 -5.31 10.82 -8.68
N GLN A 158 -5.65 11.18 -9.93
CA GLN A 158 -4.93 12.18 -10.69
C GLN A 158 -4.94 13.56 -10.01
N GLU A 159 -6.07 13.96 -9.42
CA GLU A 159 -6.19 15.24 -8.73
C GLU A 159 -5.44 15.24 -7.40
N LEU A 160 -5.50 14.13 -6.63
CA LEU A 160 -4.68 13.96 -5.43
C LEU A 160 -3.18 14.07 -5.74
N GLN A 161 -2.75 13.53 -6.87
CA GLN A 161 -1.36 13.61 -7.30
C GLN A 161 -0.97 15.00 -7.78
N GLN A 162 -1.84 15.69 -8.52
CA GLN A 162 -1.58 17.05 -9.01
C GLN A 162 -1.28 18.05 -7.89
N LEU A 163 -1.76 17.82 -6.67
CA LEU A 163 -1.43 18.64 -5.50
C LEU A 163 0.09 18.70 -5.23
N GLU A 164 0.89 17.71 -5.62
CA GLU A 164 2.36 17.74 -5.50
C GLU A 164 3.01 18.92 -6.23
N THR A 165 2.35 19.42 -7.29
CA THR A 165 2.83 20.54 -8.12
C THR A 165 2.59 21.90 -7.48
N ALA A 166 1.52 22.02 -6.68
CA ALA A 166 1.07 23.29 -6.09
C ALA A 166 1.47 23.42 -4.62
N ILE A 167 1.68 22.30 -3.92
CA ILE A 167 1.89 22.27 -2.48
C ILE A 167 3.34 21.85 -2.16
N PRO A 168 4.15 22.76 -1.56
CA PRO A 168 5.47 22.42 -1.03
C PRO A 168 5.37 21.27 -0.03
N ASN A 169 6.37 20.39 -0.01
CA ASN A 169 6.47 19.26 0.93
C ASN A 169 5.28 18.29 0.95
N TYR A 170 4.37 18.36 -0.03
CA TYR A 170 3.37 17.34 -0.28
C TYR A 170 3.95 16.21 -1.12
N TYR A 171 3.67 14.96 -0.71
CA TYR A 171 4.13 13.72 -1.33
C TYR A 171 2.95 12.76 -1.52
N TYR A 172 2.68 12.41 -2.78
CA TYR A 172 1.63 11.46 -3.15
C TYR A 172 2.20 10.03 -3.17
N VAL A 173 1.45 9.09 -2.60
CA VAL A 173 1.87 7.69 -2.48
C VAL A 173 0.73 6.77 -2.93
N PRO A 174 0.79 6.19 -4.13
CA PRO A 174 -0.19 5.19 -4.55
C PRO A 174 0.05 3.86 -3.81
N TYR A 175 -1.03 3.22 -3.39
CA TYR A 175 -0.99 1.95 -2.65
C TYR A 175 -2.17 1.03 -3.00
N THR A 176 -1.84 -0.20 -3.42
CA THR A 176 -2.81 -1.20 -3.92
C THR A 176 -2.67 -2.57 -3.26
N GLU A 177 -1.70 -2.77 -2.36
CA GLU A 177 -1.38 -4.10 -1.81
C GLU A 177 -2.47 -4.63 -0.88
N GLN A 178 -3.21 -3.73 -0.24
CA GLN A 178 -4.26 -4.01 0.71
C GLN A 178 -5.21 -2.82 0.74
N THR A 179 -6.50 -3.08 0.97
CA THR A 179 -7.49 -2.03 1.21
C THR A 179 -8.00 -2.14 2.63
N GLY A 180 -8.06 -1.02 3.34
CA GLY A 180 -8.61 -0.98 4.68
C GLY A 180 -8.09 0.17 5.50
N THR A 181 -8.61 0.31 6.72
CA THR A 181 -8.25 1.46 7.56
C THR A 181 -6.81 1.42 8.08
N THR A 182 -6.27 0.22 8.24
CA THR A 182 -4.91 -0.04 8.72
C THR A 182 -3.82 0.34 7.71
N VAL A 183 -4.20 0.76 6.49
CA VAL A 183 -3.29 1.34 5.49
C VAL A 183 -2.60 2.61 6.01
N LYS A 184 -3.10 3.22 7.10
CA LYS A 184 -2.37 4.21 7.91
C LYS A 184 -0.97 3.73 8.31
N HIS A 185 -0.72 2.42 8.43
CA HIS A 185 0.64 1.87 8.64
C HIS A 185 1.63 2.36 7.56
N ILE A 186 1.18 2.47 6.32
CA ILE A 186 2.02 2.84 5.17
C ILE A 186 2.52 4.27 5.29
N VAL A 187 1.80 5.15 5.98
CA VAL A 187 2.33 6.48 6.34
C VAL A 187 3.67 6.35 7.06
N PHE A 188 3.78 5.41 8.01
CA PHE A 188 5.00 5.19 8.78
C PHE A 188 6.12 4.57 7.96
N CYS A 189 5.77 3.69 7.02
CA CYS A 189 6.74 3.12 6.10
C CYS A 189 7.33 4.18 5.14
N GLU A 190 6.53 5.18 4.77
CA GLU A 190 6.84 6.11 3.69
C GLU A 190 7.39 7.46 4.16
N ALA A 191 7.00 7.89 5.36
CA ALA A 191 7.45 9.14 5.94
C ALA A 191 8.97 9.13 6.15
N ASP A 192 9.65 10.17 5.69
CA ASP A 192 11.06 10.43 6.06
C ASP A 192 11.06 11.56 7.10
N ALA A 193 10.83 11.20 8.36
CA ALA A 193 10.76 12.15 9.47
C ALA A 193 11.04 11.49 10.83
N ASP A 194 11.42 12.32 11.81
CA ASP A 194 11.62 11.89 13.20
C ASP A 194 10.31 11.49 13.88
N TYR A 195 9.29 12.32 13.68
CA TYR A 195 7.95 12.16 14.26
C TYR A 195 6.89 12.08 13.17
N ILE A 196 5.83 11.35 13.44
CA ILE A 196 4.71 11.19 12.52
C ILE A 196 3.43 11.53 13.26
N LEU A 197 2.65 12.44 12.67
CA LEU A 197 1.26 12.74 13.03
C LEU A 197 0.36 12.13 11.93
N CYS A 198 -0.26 11.00 12.22
CA CYS A 198 -1.20 10.38 11.30
C CYS A 198 -2.62 10.91 11.56
N ILE A 199 -3.30 11.31 10.49
CA ILE A 199 -4.69 11.79 10.53
C ILE A 199 -5.55 11.04 9.51
N ASP A 200 -6.86 10.97 9.77
CA ASP A 200 -7.83 10.66 8.73
C ASP A 200 -7.83 11.77 7.66
N SER A 201 -8.21 11.41 6.44
CA SER A 201 -8.14 12.34 5.30
C SER A 201 -9.02 13.58 5.43
N HIS A 202 -9.97 13.65 6.38
CA HIS A 202 -10.95 14.73 6.55
C HIS A 202 -10.93 15.27 8.00
N VAL A 203 -9.73 15.65 8.44
CA VAL A 203 -9.43 16.18 9.78
C VAL A 203 -8.92 17.61 9.68
N LEU A 204 -9.48 18.49 10.52
CA LEU A 204 -9.00 19.86 10.70
C LEU A 204 -8.32 19.97 12.07
N ILE A 205 -7.05 20.38 12.09
CA ILE A 205 -6.30 20.57 13.33
C ILE A 205 -6.38 22.05 13.73
N MET A 206 -6.78 22.33 14.98
CA MET A 206 -6.98 23.70 15.46
C MET A 206 -5.69 24.56 15.35
N PRO A 207 -5.78 25.87 15.05
CA PRO A 207 -4.61 26.71 14.82
C PRO A 207 -3.56 26.65 15.95
N GLY A 208 -2.28 26.61 15.57
CA GLY A 208 -1.13 26.57 16.49
C GLY A 208 -0.91 25.23 17.22
N ALA A 209 -1.81 24.26 17.11
CA ALA A 209 -1.65 22.97 17.78
C ALA A 209 -0.48 22.14 17.24
N ILE A 210 -0.11 22.27 15.96
CA ILE A 210 1.02 21.53 15.37
C ILE A 210 2.35 22.08 15.90
N ARG A 211 2.48 23.42 16.01
CA ARG A 211 3.63 24.04 16.66
C ARG A 211 3.81 23.51 18.08
N LYS A 212 2.75 23.54 18.90
CA LYS A 212 2.80 23.00 20.26
C LYS A 212 3.16 21.52 20.33
N LEU A 213 2.74 20.72 19.33
CA LEU A 213 3.12 19.32 19.26
C LEU A 213 4.63 19.17 18.99
N ILE A 214 5.18 19.95 18.05
CA ILE A 214 6.62 19.95 17.78
C ILE A 214 7.39 20.38 19.04
N ASP A 215 6.98 21.48 19.68
CA ASP A 215 7.62 21.98 20.91
C ASP A 215 7.58 20.93 22.03
N PHE A 216 6.44 20.25 22.23
CA PHE A 216 6.32 19.16 23.19
C PHE A 216 7.29 18.01 22.89
N LEU A 217 7.46 17.64 21.62
CA LEU A 217 8.36 16.56 21.22
C LEU A 217 9.83 16.96 21.35
N ASP A 218 10.17 18.22 21.11
CA ASP A 218 11.51 18.77 21.34
C ASP A 218 11.88 18.84 22.83
N ASP A 219 10.91 19.19 23.68
CA ASP A 219 11.09 19.18 25.14
C ASP A 219 11.11 17.76 25.72
N ASN A 220 10.60 16.76 24.99
CA ASN A 220 10.50 15.36 25.41
C ASN A 220 11.07 14.41 24.33
N PRO A 221 12.37 14.48 24.00
CA PRO A 221 12.97 13.71 22.91
C PRO A 221 12.90 12.18 23.14
N ASP A 222 12.84 11.75 24.40
CA ASP A 222 12.71 10.35 24.82
C ASP A 222 11.25 9.89 24.97
N CYS A 223 10.28 10.65 24.44
CA CYS A 223 8.88 10.23 24.42
C CYS A 223 8.65 9.14 23.35
N TYR A 224 8.43 7.92 23.83
CA TYR A 224 8.03 6.77 22.99
C TYR A 224 6.53 6.43 23.15
N ASP A 225 5.76 7.31 23.77
CA ASP A 225 4.31 7.13 23.99
C ASP A 225 3.50 7.40 22.71
N LEU A 226 2.26 6.89 22.68
CA LEU A 226 1.28 7.25 21.66
C LEU A 226 0.58 8.55 22.07
N LEU A 227 0.56 9.55 21.20
CA LEU A 227 0.08 10.90 21.52
C LEU A 227 -1.21 11.19 20.75
N GLN A 228 -2.24 11.64 21.43
CA GLN A 228 -3.54 11.99 20.84
C GLN A 228 -4.09 13.24 21.51
N GLY A 229 -5.12 13.85 20.95
CA GLY A 229 -5.76 15.01 21.57
C GLY A 229 -7.28 14.99 21.47
N PRO A 230 -7.96 15.93 22.15
CA PRO A 230 -9.41 15.95 22.20
C PRO A 230 -10.04 16.16 20.82
N LEU A 231 -10.99 15.29 20.47
CA LEU A 231 -11.88 15.48 19.33
C LEU A 231 -12.87 16.60 19.66
N VAL A 232 -12.97 17.58 18.77
CA VAL A 232 -13.91 18.70 18.81
C VAL A 232 -15.08 18.38 17.87
N ARG A 233 -16.31 18.54 18.36
CA ARG A 233 -17.53 18.35 17.55
C ARG A 233 -17.81 19.56 16.66
N ASP A 234 -18.78 19.42 15.76
CA ASP A 234 -19.17 20.45 14.80
C ASP A 234 -19.64 21.77 15.44
N ASP A 235 -20.02 21.75 16.72
CA ASP A 235 -20.36 22.95 17.51
C ASP A 235 -19.14 23.72 18.04
N LEU A 236 -17.92 23.24 17.73
CA LEU A 236 -16.62 23.78 18.15
C LEU A 236 -16.41 23.90 19.68
N SER A 237 -17.26 23.25 20.48
CA SER A 237 -17.25 23.39 21.94
C SER A 237 -17.35 22.07 22.69
N THR A 238 -18.08 21.10 22.15
CA THR A 238 -18.17 19.76 22.72
C THR A 238 -16.88 18.99 22.43
N LEU A 239 -16.29 18.43 23.49
CA LEU A 239 -15.02 17.71 23.44
C LEU A 239 -15.21 16.22 23.78
N SER A 240 -14.40 15.37 23.16
CA SER A 240 -14.21 13.97 23.56
C SER A 240 -12.71 13.67 23.67
N THR A 241 -12.25 13.30 24.86
CA THR A 241 -10.81 13.17 25.16
C THR A 241 -10.28 11.75 24.97
N HIS A 242 -11.14 10.75 25.09
CA HIS A 242 -10.79 9.33 25.05
C HIS A 242 -11.99 8.49 24.60
N MET A 243 -11.78 7.18 24.50
CA MET A 243 -12.85 6.19 24.43
C MET A 243 -12.87 5.33 25.69
N ASP A 244 -14.05 5.15 26.26
CA ASP A 244 -14.33 4.17 27.32
C ASP A 244 -14.21 2.74 26.76
N LEU A 245 -13.72 1.81 27.58
CA LEU A 245 -13.39 0.42 27.23
C LEU A 245 -14.62 -0.48 27.09
N GLU A 246 -15.60 -0.02 26.32
CA GLU A 246 -16.91 -0.65 26.16
C GLU A 246 -17.21 -0.99 24.71
N TRP A 247 -18.00 -2.04 24.48
CA TRP A 247 -18.45 -2.45 23.16
C TRP A 247 -19.75 -1.75 22.78
N ASP A 248 -19.84 -1.18 21.58
CA ASP A 248 -21.07 -0.58 21.04
C ASP A 248 -21.14 -0.75 19.52
N ARG A 249 -22.30 -1.17 19.00
CA ARG A 249 -22.61 -1.24 17.54
C ARG A 249 -21.50 -1.88 16.68
N GLY A 250 -20.89 -2.94 17.20
CA GLY A 250 -19.79 -3.66 16.56
C GLY A 250 -18.38 -3.08 16.75
N MET A 251 -18.22 -1.94 17.42
CA MET A 251 -16.91 -1.33 17.69
C MET A 251 -16.53 -1.50 19.16
N TYR A 252 -15.23 -1.44 19.46
CA TYR A 252 -14.71 -1.36 20.81
C TYR A 252 -14.23 0.07 21.07
N GLY A 253 -14.84 0.74 22.06
CA GLY A 253 -14.64 2.15 22.34
C GLY A 253 -15.92 2.98 22.23
N ILE A 254 -16.28 3.71 23.29
CA ILE A 254 -17.34 4.72 23.28
C ILE A 254 -16.75 6.07 23.63
N TRP A 255 -17.04 7.13 22.86
CA TRP A 255 -16.49 8.45 23.12
C TRP A 255 -16.83 8.98 24.52
N GLY A 256 -15.79 9.21 25.32
CA GLY A 256 -15.83 9.77 26.66
C GLY A 256 -15.19 11.15 26.74
N ARG A 257 -15.36 11.82 27.89
CA ARG A 257 -14.77 13.14 28.17
C ARG A 257 -14.20 13.16 29.58
N ASP A 258 -12.94 13.58 29.67
CA ASP A 258 -12.25 13.86 30.93
C ASP A 258 -12.12 15.39 31.08
N ALA A 259 -12.49 15.91 32.25
CA ALA A 259 -12.47 17.35 32.54
C ALA A 259 -11.06 17.97 32.43
N ARG A 260 -9.98 17.17 32.58
CA ARG A 260 -8.61 17.65 32.39
C ARG A 260 -8.36 18.17 30.97
N GLY A 261 -9.07 17.63 29.96
CA GLY A 261 -8.97 18.08 28.56
C GLY A 261 -9.70 19.39 28.25
N ASP A 262 -10.51 19.91 29.19
CA ASP A 262 -11.28 21.14 28.98
C ASP A 262 -10.37 22.37 28.93
N ASN A 263 -9.32 22.38 29.76
CA ASN A 263 -8.28 23.40 29.71
C ASN A 263 -7.30 23.07 28.58
N ILE A 264 -7.27 23.90 27.53
CA ILE A 264 -6.37 23.71 26.38
C ILE A 264 -4.89 23.85 26.77
N GLU A 265 -4.59 24.60 27.83
CA GLU A 265 -3.24 24.74 28.42
C GLU A 265 -3.05 23.79 29.62
N GLY A 266 -3.92 22.80 29.79
CA GLY A 266 -3.82 21.83 30.87
C GLY A 266 -2.68 20.84 30.67
N ASP A 267 -2.30 20.16 31.74
CA ASP A 267 -1.27 19.13 31.72
C ASP A 267 -1.67 17.96 30.81
N VAL A 268 -0.66 17.36 30.16
CA VAL A 268 -0.80 16.10 29.44
C VAL A 268 -1.18 14.98 30.42
N PHE A 269 -2.11 14.10 30.03
CA PHE A 269 -2.56 13.02 30.90
C PHE A 269 -2.76 11.70 30.17
N GLU A 270 -2.62 10.59 30.88
CA GLU A 270 -2.80 9.26 30.30
C GLU A 270 -4.29 8.93 30.08
N ILE A 271 -4.56 8.26 28.95
CA ILE A 271 -5.87 7.71 28.57
C ILE A 271 -5.72 6.24 28.17
N ALA A 272 -6.79 5.46 28.32
CA ALA A 272 -6.75 4.04 27.96
C ALA A 272 -6.69 3.82 26.44
N MET A 273 -7.52 4.55 25.70
CA MET A 273 -7.56 4.55 24.24
C MET A 273 -8.32 5.75 23.69
N GLN A 274 -8.23 5.97 22.39
CA GLN A 274 -9.03 6.93 21.65
C GLN A 274 -9.26 6.45 20.20
N GLY A 275 -10.04 7.21 19.41
CA GLY A 275 -10.23 6.96 17.99
C GLY A 275 -8.94 7.14 17.19
N MET A 276 -8.75 6.39 16.11
CA MET A 276 -7.53 6.44 15.30
C MET A 276 -7.57 7.51 14.19
N GLY A 277 -8.37 8.56 14.36
CA GLY A 277 -8.51 9.66 13.39
C GLY A 277 -7.44 10.74 13.54
N LEU A 278 -6.78 10.84 14.68
CA LEU A 278 -5.56 11.62 14.87
C LEU A 278 -4.70 10.97 15.95
N PHE A 279 -3.45 10.69 15.61
CA PHE A 279 -2.45 10.22 16.57
C PHE A 279 -1.04 10.54 16.10
N ALA A 280 -0.12 10.74 17.03
CA ALA A 280 1.28 10.97 16.75
C ALA A 280 2.18 10.08 17.61
N CYS A 281 3.36 9.77 17.09
CA CYS A 281 4.45 9.22 17.87
C CYS A 281 5.78 9.45 17.15
N ARG A 282 6.88 9.20 17.87
CA ARG A 282 8.19 9.03 17.24
C ARG A 282 8.14 7.87 16.25
N LYS A 283 8.71 8.02 15.06
CA LYS A 283 8.65 6.98 14.01
C LYS A 283 9.16 5.62 14.51
N GLU A 284 10.27 5.64 15.26
CA GLU A 284 10.88 4.45 15.88
C GLU A 284 10.01 3.81 16.97
N ALA A 285 9.05 4.54 17.55
CA ALA A 285 8.10 4.01 18.51
C ALA A 285 6.97 3.23 17.83
N TRP A 286 6.76 3.37 16.52
CA TRP A 286 5.64 2.72 15.86
C TRP A 286 5.78 1.19 15.85
N VAL A 287 4.77 0.51 16.41
CA VAL A 287 4.75 -0.97 16.57
C VAL A 287 3.99 -1.69 15.44
N GLY A 288 3.37 -0.94 14.54
CA GLY A 288 2.65 -1.46 13.37
C GLY A 288 1.29 -2.12 13.66
N PHE A 289 0.47 -2.23 12.61
CA PHE A 289 -0.77 -3.02 12.63
C PHE A 289 -0.49 -4.46 12.17
N ASN A 290 -1.39 -5.39 12.51
CA ASN A 290 -1.30 -6.75 11.99
C ASN A 290 -1.44 -6.73 10.45
N PRO A 291 -0.49 -7.30 9.69
CA PRO A 291 -0.53 -7.27 8.23
C PRO A 291 -1.68 -8.09 7.62
N ARG A 292 -2.36 -8.90 8.44
CA ARG A 292 -3.46 -9.77 8.04
C ARG A 292 -4.83 -9.10 8.16
N PHE A 293 -4.93 -7.97 8.87
CA PHE A 293 -6.20 -7.23 8.97
C PHE A 293 -6.79 -6.94 7.59
N ARG A 294 -8.11 -6.84 7.48
CA ARG A 294 -8.78 -6.55 6.21
C ARG A 294 -10.02 -5.71 6.42
N GLY A 295 -10.41 -4.94 5.41
CA GLY A 295 -11.60 -4.10 5.48
C GLY A 295 -11.52 -3.05 6.58
N PHE A 296 -12.45 -3.08 7.54
CA PHE A 296 -12.67 -2.01 8.50
C PHE A 296 -12.77 -2.52 9.95
N ALA A 297 -12.32 -1.69 10.90
CA ALA A 297 -12.38 -1.84 12.36
C ALA A 297 -11.19 -2.56 13.01
N CYS A 298 -11.18 -2.52 14.35
CA CYS A 298 -10.19 -3.06 15.29
C CYS A 298 -8.92 -2.23 15.47
N GLU A 299 -8.75 -1.06 14.85
CA GLU A 299 -7.54 -0.26 15.08
C GLU A 299 -7.55 0.37 16.49
N GLU A 300 -8.70 0.92 16.89
CA GLU A 300 -8.94 1.45 18.22
C GLU A 300 -8.83 0.37 19.29
N GLY A 301 -8.18 0.69 20.41
CA GLY A 301 -7.90 -0.25 21.49
C GLY A 301 -6.74 -1.21 21.20
N TYR A 302 -6.71 -1.85 20.02
CA TYR A 302 -5.65 -2.79 19.62
C TYR A 302 -4.26 -2.13 19.63
N ILE A 303 -4.08 -1.02 18.90
CA ILE A 303 -2.75 -0.39 18.82
C ILE A 303 -2.32 0.20 20.17
N HIS A 304 -3.28 0.65 20.97
CA HIS A 304 -3.05 1.19 22.30
C HIS A 304 -2.54 0.10 23.25
N GLU A 305 -3.14 -1.09 23.17
CA GLU A 305 -2.65 -2.28 23.88
C GLU A 305 -1.26 -2.68 23.40
N LYS A 306 -0.95 -2.63 22.10
CA LYS A 306 0.42 -2.89 21.62
C LYS A 306 1.46 -1.93 22.22
N PHE A 307 1.14 -0.64 22.31
CA PHE A 307 2.01 0.33 22.99
C PHE A 307 2.15 -0.02 24.49
N ARG A 308 1.06 -0.37 25.15
CA ARG A 308 1.04 -0.76 26.58
C ARG A 308 1.88 -2.00 26.88
N GLN A 309 1.80 -3.03 26.03
CA GLN A 309 2.61 -4.24 26.16
C GLN A 309 4.11 -3.98 25.97
N GLN A 310 4.48 -2.87 25.33
CA GLN A 310 5.86 -2.38 25.24
C GLN A 310 6.25 -1.45 26.40
N GLY A 311 5.42 -1.35 27.45
CA GLY A 311 5.66 -0.48 28.61
C GLY A 311 5.44 1.01 28.34
N ARG A 312 4.76 1.36 27.25
CA ARG A 312 4.48 2.75 26.84
C ARG A 312 3.04 3.13 27.16
N ARG A 313 2.75 4.42 27.17
CA ARG A 313 1.45 4.99 27.49
C ARG A 313 0.76 5.52 26.24
N THR A 314 -0.54 5.77 26.36
CA THR A 314 -1.27 6.65 25.44
C THR A 314 -1.61 7.93 26.18
N LEU A 315 -1.19 9.07 25.64
CA LEU A 315 -1.33 10.38 26.26
C LEU A 315 -2.34 11.23 25.49
N CYS A 316 -3.24 11.89 26.23
CA CYS A 316 -4.07 12.97 25.75
C CYS A 316 -3.35 14.31 25.97
N LEU A 317 -3.16 15.05 24.89
CA LEU A 317 -2.54 16.37 24.83
C LEU A 317 -3.67 17.40 24.68
N PRO A 318 -4.06 18.13 25.74
CA PRO A 318 -5.24 19.01 25.70
C PRO A 318 -5.21 20.09 24.60
N PHE A 319 -4.00 20.50 24.20
CA PHE A 319 -3.79 21.48 23.13
C PHE A 319 -3.98 20.92 21.71
N LEU A 320 -3.87 19.60 21.52
CA LEU A 320 -3.91 18.94 20.20
C LEU A 320 -5.36 18.69 19.76
N ARG A 321 -6.15 19.77 19.70
CA ARG A 321 -7.57 19.71 19.35
C ARG A 321 -7.79 19.54 17.86
N TRP A 322 -8.71 18.66 17.50
CA TRP A 322 -8.99 18.34 16.09
C TRP A 322 -10.47 18.10 15.84
N LEU A 323 -10.94 18.47 14.66
CA LEU A 323 -12.30 18.22 14.18
C LEU A 323 -12.25 17.15 13.11
N HIS A 324 -13.25 16.26 13.12
CA HIS A 324 -13.38 15.19 12.15
C HIS A 324 -14.74 15.22 11.47
N ARG A 325 -14.75 15.22 10.12
CA ARG A 325 -16.00 15.12 9.36
C ARG A 325 -16.53 13.68 9.37
N PHE A 326 -17.42 13.37 10.32
CA PHE A 326 -18.13 12.08 10.34
C PHE A 326 -19.17 11.90 9.23
N PRO A 327 -19.97 12.93 8.87
CA PRO A 327 -20.99 12.77 7.84
C PRO A 327 -20.39 12.47 6.46
N ARG A 328 -20.95 11.47 5.77
CA ARG A 328 -20.63 11.17 4.37
C ARG A 328 -21.93 11.15 3.53
N PRO A 329 -22.35 12.31 2.99
CA PRO A 329 -23.65 12.43 2.33
C PRO A 329 -23.77 11.56 1.08
N LEU A 330 -22.66 11.30 0.39
CA LEU A 330 -22.59 10.39 -0.76
C LEU A 330 -22.35 8.93 -0.38
N LYS A 331 -22.47 8.59 0.92
CA LYS A 331 -22.11 7.30 1.52
C LYS A 331 -20.61 7.01 1.41
N ILE A 332 -20.19 5.88 1.97
CA ILE A 332 -18.82 5.36 1.80
C ILE A 332 -18.74 4.58 0.49
N PRO A 333 -17.60 4.66 -0.23
CA PRO A 333 -17.38 3.94 -1.49
C PRO A 333 -16.88 2.49 -1.31
N TYR A 334 -16.77 2.03 -0.05
CA TYR A 334 -16.27 0.69 0.30
C TYR A 334 -17.26 -0.05 1.20
N GLU A 335 -17.21 -1.39 1.15
CA GLU A 335 -18.07 -2.25 1.95
C GLU A 335 -17.62 -2.35 3.41
N LYS A 336 -18.58 -2.49 4.32
CA LYS A 336 -18.35 -2.81 5.74
C LYS A 336 -19.02 -4.14 6.05
N SER A 337 -18.26 -5.22 6.03
CA SER A 337 -18.73 -6.56 6.35
C SER A 337 -18.64 -6.84 7.87
N TRP A 338 -19.48 -7.73 8.38
CA TRP A 338 -19.36 -8.23 9.75
C TRP A 338 -18.22 -9.24 9.86
N GLU A 339 -17.98 -9.96 8.78
CA GLU A 339 -16.93 -10.95 8.59
C GLU A 339 -15.54 -10.35 8.83
N ASP A 340 -15.19 -9.25 8.17
CA ASP A 340 -13.89 -8.59 8.33
C ASP A 340 -13.72 -8.00 9.73
N ARG A 341 -14.81 -7.47 10.28
CA ARG A 341 -14.80 -6.87 11.61
C ARG A 341 -14.53 -7.91 12.70
N ILE A 342 -15.29 -9.01 12.70
CA ILE A 342 -15.09 -10.11 13.63
C ILE A 342 -13.70 -10.70 13.43
N TYR A 343 -13.29 -10.92 12.17
CA TYR A 343 -11.95 -11.42 11.84
C TYR A 343 -10.85 -10.54 12.44
N ASN A 344 -10.89 -9.22 12.22
CA ASN A 344 -9.85 -8.33 12.73
C ASN A 344 -9.80 -8.35 14.27
N PHE A 345 -10.94 -8.37 14.97
CA PHE A 345 -10.93 -8.46 16.43
C PHE A 345 -10.31 -9.77 16.93
N PHE A 346 -10.63 -10.90 16.31
CA PHE A 346 -10.02 -12.19 16.65
C PHE A 346 -8.52 -12.21 16.36
N VAL A 347 -8.09 -11.80 15.17
CA VAL A 347 -6.67 -11.69 14.79
C VAL A 347 -5.90 -10.75 15.72
N GLY A 348 -6.51 -9.63 16.09
CA GLY A 348 -5.91 -8.65 16.98
C GLY A 348 -5.77 -9.18 18.40
N TYR A 349 -6.80 -9.86 18.92
CA TYR A 349 -6.77 -10.44 20.26
C TYR A 349 -5.83 -11.66 20.33
N ASP A 350 -5.75 -12.45 19.26
CA ASP A 350 -4.79 -13.56 19.13
C ASP A 350 -3.34 -13.05 19.26
N GLU A 351 -2.98 -12.03 18.48
CA GLU A 351 -1.65 -11.42 18.52
C GLU A 351 -1.33 -10.82 19.90
N LEU A 352 -2.34 -10.24 20.56
CA LEU A 352 -2.20 -9.61 21.87
C LEU A 352 -2.25 -10.59 23.05
N GLY A 353 -2.61 -11.86 22.83
CA GLY A 353 -2.83 -12.85 23.89
C GLY A 353 -4.05 -12.54 24.77
N LEU A 354 -5.11 -11.96 24.19
CA LEU A 354 -6.35 -11.60 24.88
C LEU A 354 -7.46 -12.63 24.64
N GLU A 355 -8.40 -12.71 25.59
CA GLU A 355 -9.52 -13.66 25.55
C GLU A 355 -10.61 -13.23 24.56
N TYR A 356 -11.13 -14.17 23.76
CA TYR A 356 -12.17 -13.91 22.75
C TYR A 356 -13.59 -13.75 23.31
N GLY A 357 -13.84 -14.16 24.55
CA GLY A 357 -15.18 -14.19 25.16
C GLY A 357 -15.97 -12.87 25.03
N PRO A 358 -15.38 -11.69 25.28
CA PRO A 358 -16.05 -10.40 25.09
C PRO A 358 -16.46 -10.13 23.64
N ILE A 359 -15.64 -10.54 22.66
CA ILE A 359 -15.92 -10.38 21.23
C ILE A 359 -17.14 -11.24 20.87
N GLU A 360 -17.09 -12.54 21.19
CA GLU A 360 -18.18 -13.48 20.87
C GLU A 360 -19.50 -13.01 21.49
N LYS A 361 -19.49 -12.62 22.76
CA LYS A 361 -20.68 -12.10 23.45
C LYS A 361 -21.27 -10.89 22.71
N HIS A 362 -20.45 -9.90 22.37
CA HIS A 362 -20.90 -8.69 21.69
C HIS A 362 -21.52 -8.99 20.34
N PHE A 363 -20.85 -9.77 19.49
CA PHE A 363 -21.38 -10.05 18.15
C PHE A 363 -22.62 -10.95 18.17
N ILE A 364 -22.74 -11.87 19.14
CA ILE A 364 -24.00 -12.61 19.36
C ILE A 364 -25.15 -11.64 19.64
N GLU A 365 -24.93 -10.61 20.45
CA GLU A 365 -25.94 -9.58 20.75
C GLU A 365 -26.24 -8.68 19.54
N GLN A 366 -25.27 -8.43 18.67
CA GLN A 366 -25.41 -7.55 17.50
C GLN A 366 -26.05 -8.21 16.27
N ILE A 367 -25.60 -9.41 15.90
CA ILE A 367 -25.99 -10.07 14.64
C ILE A 367 -26.60 -11.46 14.86
N GLY A 368 -26.76 -11.89 16.11
CA GLY A 368 -27.34 -13.17 16.46
C GLY A 368 -26.30 -14.30 16.53
N ARG A 369 -26.68 -15.33 17.29
CA ARG A 369 -25.81 -16.46 17.62
C ARG A 369 -25.34 -17.25 16.40
N GLU A 370 -26.28 -17.70 15.57
CA GLU A 370 -25.98 -18.57 14.43
C GLU A 370 -24.99 -17.92 13.45
N GLN A 371 -25.23 -16.67 13.08
CA GLN A 371 -24.35 -15.92 12.18
C GLN A 371 -22.97 -15.69 12.82
N THR A 372 -22.93 -15.32 14.10
CA THR A 372 -21.66 -15.11 14.82
C THR A 372 -20.85 -16.40 14.90
N GLU A 373 -21.45 -17.51 15.36
CA GLU A 373 -20.78 -18.80 15.50
C GLU A 373 -20.25 -19.31 14.15
N LYS A 374 -20.97 -19.08 13.05
CA LYS A 374 -20.50 -19.38 11.69
C LYS A 374 -19.23 -18.61 11.34
N ILE A 375 -19.24 -17.28 11.51
CA ILE A 375 -18.09 -16.42 11.19
C ILE A 375 -16.90 -16.80 12.09
N VAL A 376 -17.13 -16.89 13.40
CA VAL A 376 -16.09 -17.25 14.38
C VAL A 376 -15.46 -18.60 14.06
N SER A 377 -16.24 -19.60 13.64
CA SER A 377 -15.70 -20.90 13.23
C SER A 377 -14.77 -20.79 12.02
N GLN A 378 -15.12 -19.96 11.03
CA GLN A 378 -14.26 -19.70 9.87
C GLN A 378 -12.98 -18.97 10.26
N VAL A 379 -13.08 -17.99 11.15
CA VAL A 379 -11.90 -17.24 11.64
C VAL A 379 -10.96 -18.17 12.40
N LYS A 380 -11.48 -19.00 13.31
CA LYS A 380 -10.67 -19.98 14.06
C LYS A 380 -9.96 -20.98 13.14
N GLN A 381 -10.67 -21.48 12.11
CA GLN A 381 -10.04 -22.31 11.07
C GLN A 381 -8.91 -21.59 10.35
N GLU A 382 -9.04 -20.29 10.07
CA GLU A 382 -7.98 -19.51 9.43
C GLU A 382 -6.78 -19.27 10.37
N LEU A 383 -7.02 -19.02 11.67
CA LEU A 383 -5.96 -18.86 12.68
C LEU A 383 -5.17 -20.16 12.89
N GLU A 384 -5.87 -21.30 12.91
CA GLU A 384 -5.27 -22.64 13.07
C GLU A 384 -4.56 -23.13 11.80
N ASN A 385 -4.83 -22.51 10.65
CA ASN A 385 -4.24 -22.88 9.37
C ASN A 385 -2.72 -22.63 9.39
N PRO A 386 -1.86 -23.61 9.02
CA PRO A 386 -0.41 -23.42 9.05
C PRO A 386 0.09 -22.23 8.23
N PHE A 387 -0.60 -21.85 7.15
CA PHE A 387 -0.28 -20.68 6.33
C PHE A 387 -0.51 -19.35 7.04
N TYR A 388 -1.23 -19.32 8.16
CA TYR A 388 -1.36 -18.13 9.00
C TYR A 388 0.00 -17.60 9.47
N PHE A 389 1.03 -18.45 9.50
CA PHE A 389 2.43 -18.09 9.75
C PHE A 389 2.97 -16.97 8.86
N PHE A 390 2.53 -16.89 7.60
CA PHE A 390 2.97 -15.84 6.67
C PHE A 390 2.18 -14.56 6.88
N ASP A 391 2.84 -13.41 6.83
CA ASP A 391 2.20 -12.10 6.90
C ASP A 391 1.41 -11.81 5.62
N ALA A 392 1.97 -12.16 4.47
CA ALA A 392 1.30 -12.11 3.18
C ALA A 392 1.62 -13.34 2.33
N ILE A 393 0.65 -13.72 1.50
CA ILE A 393 0.77 -14.79 0.52
C ILE A 393 0.47 -14.19 -0.84
N TYR A 394 1.46 -14.21 -1.72
CA TYR A 394 1.34 -13.73 -3.09
C TYR A 394 1.16 -14.91 -4.04
N CYS A 395 0.35 -14.71 -5.08
CA CYS A 395 0.27 -15.63 -6.21
C CYS A 395 0.68 -14.87 -7.47
N ILE A 396 1.77 -15.29 -8.11
CA ILE A 396 2.17 -14.78 -9.42
C ILE A 396 1.30 -15.45 -10.48
N ASN A 397 0.60 -14.65 -11.28
CA ASN A 397 -0.21 -15.14 -12.39
C ASN A 397 -0.32 -14.06 -13.46
N LEU A 398 -0.33 -14.45 -14.73
CA LEU A 398 -0.54 -13.52 -15.84
C LEU A 398 -2.00 -13.04 -15.89
N ASP A 399 -2.23 -11.75 -16.06
CA ASP A 399 -3.58 -11.17 -16.08
C ASP A 399 -4.45 -11.77 -17.20
N SER A 400 -3.82 -12.07 -18.34
CA SER A 400 -4.45 -12.72 -19.51
C SER A 400 -4.85 -14.18 -19.28
N GLN A 401 -4.30 -14.86 -18.26
CA GLN A 401 -4.57 -16.28 -17.96
C GLN A 401 -5.72 -16.47 -16.97
N THR A 402 -6.89 -15.92 -17.29
CA THR A 402 -8.08 -15.93 -16.43
C THR A 402 -8.57 -17.33 -16.07
N ALA A 403 -8.62 -18.26 -17.04
CA ALA A 403 -9.05 -19.64 -16.79
C ALA A 403 -8.10 -20.40 -15.85
N HIS A 404 -6.84 -20.00 -15.79
CA HIS A 404 -5.88 -20.59 -14.87
C HIS A 404 -6.00 -20.00 -13.48
N TRP A 405 -6.23 -18.69 -13.40
CA TRP A 405 -6.59 -18.01 -12.15
C TRP A 405 -7.81 -18.65 -11.47
N ASP A 406 -8.87 -18.99 -12.21
CA ASP A 406 -10.06 -19.66 -11.66
C ASP A 406 -9.71 -21.01 -11.00
N LYS A 407 -8.79 -21.80 -11.62
CA LYS A 407 -8.32 -23.07 -11.05
C LYS A 407 -7.51 -22.85 -9.78
N MET A 408 -6.64 -21.84 -9.78
CA MET A 408 -5.84 -21.46 -8.61
C MET A 408 -6.73 -21.06 -7.44
N GLN A 409 -7.77 -20.25 -7.69
CA GLN A 409 -8.73 -19.86 -6.66
C GLN A 409 -9.44 -21.08 -6.04
N ALA A 410 -9.83 -22.07 -6.85
CA ALA A 410 -10.43 -23.30 -6.33
C ALA A 410 -9.47 -24.09 -5.43
N GLY A 411 -8.17 -24.10 -5.76
CA GLY A 411 -7.14 -24.71 -4.93
C GLY A 411 -6.87 -23.96 -3.62
N PHE A 412 -6.79 -22.64 -3.68
CA PHE A 412 -6.68 -21.80 -2.48
C PHE A 412 -7.91 -21.91 -1.57
N GLN A 413 -9.10 -22.14 -2.14
CA GLN A 413 -10.30 -22.43 -1.38
C GLN A 413 -10.21 -23.77 -0.63
N LYS A 414 -9.65 -24.81 -1.26
CA LYS A 414 -9.39 -26.11 -0.61
C LYS A 414 -8.39 -25.96 0.54
N LEU A 415 -7.31 -25.20 0.33
CA LEU A 415 -6.32 -24.89 1.37
C LEU A 415 -6.85 -23.96 2.48
N GLY A 416 -8.03 -23.37 2.33
CA GLY A 416 -8.58 -22.41 3.29
C GLY A 416 -7.83 -21.06 3.32
N ILE A 417 -7.08 -20.71 2.26
CA ILE A 417 -6.26 -19.49 2.19
C ILE A 417 -6.72 -18.48 1.14
N LEU A 418 -7.81 -18.74 0.41
CA LEU A 418 -8.26 -17.88 -0.69
C LEU A 418 -8.34 -16.39 -0.32
N GLN A 419 -8.88 -16.07 0.86
CA GLN A 419 -9.03 -14.69 1.35
C GLN A 419 -7.69 -14.01 1.73
N ARG A 420 -6.59 -14.78 1.77
CA ARG A 420 -5.24 -14.32 2.11
C ARG A 420 -4.36 -14.11 0.88
N ILE A 421 -4.81 -14.55 -0.30
CA ILE A 421 -4.03 -14.47 -1.53
C ILE A 421 -4.06 -13.06 -2.11
N ARG A 422 -2.88 -12.52 -2.35
CA ARG A 422 -2.64 -11.30 -3.11
C ARG A 422 -2.19 -11.68 -4.52
N ARG A 423 -3.06 -11.51 -5.52
CA ARG A 423 -2.68 -11.75 -6.93
C ARG A 423 -1.64 -10.71 -7.35
N PHE A 424 -0.54 -11.16 -7.90
CA PHE A 424 0.50 -10.34 -8.50
C PHE A 424 0.54 -10.61 -10.01
N SER A 425 0.30 -9.57 -10.80
CA SER A 425 0.39 -9.63 -12.26
C SER A 425 1.83 -9.94 -12.67
N ALA A 426 2.04 -11.10 -13.28
CA ALA A 426 3.36 -11.54 -13.69
C ALA A 426 3.97 -10.60 -14.74
N ILE A 427 5.29 -10.39 -14.66
CA ILE A 427 5.98 -9.50 -15.58
C ILE A 427 6.13 -10.17 -16.94
N GLU A 428 5.39 -9.67 -17.93
CA GLU A 428 5.36 -10.16 -19.31
C GLU A 428 6.68 -9.87 -20.05
N THR A 429 7.59 -10.83 -20.03
CA THR A 429 8.86 -10.79 -20.76
C THR A 429 9.38 -12.22 -20.97
N ASN A 430 10.68 -12.40 -21.23
CA ASN A 430 11.29 -13.73 -21.23
C ASN A 430 10.94 -14.48 -19.92
N PRO A 431 10.51 -15.76 -19.96
CA PRO A 431 9.97 -16.45 -18.79
C PRO A 431 10.85 -16.37 -17.53
N ASP A 432 12.15 -16.64 -17.64
CA ASP A 432 13.06 -16.65 -16.48
C ASP A 432 13.28 -15.23 -15.93
N VAL A 433 13.31 -14.23 -16.82
CA VAL A 433 13.43 -12.80 -16.48
C VAL A 433 12.17 -12.31 -15.78
N GLY A 434 11.00 -12.60 -16.35
CA GLY A 434 9.70 -12.20 -15.82
C GLY A 434 9.44 -12.81 -14.45
N TYR A 435 9.76 -14.11 -14.31
CA TYR A 435 9.76 -14.82 -13.05
C TYR A 435 10.65 -14.14 -12.00
N THR A 436 11.93 -13.91 -12.31
CA THR A 436 12.91 -13.37 -11.37
C THR A 436 12.56 -11.94 -10.95
N LEU A 437 12.08 -11.13 -11.90
CA LEU A 437 11.60 -9.78 -11.62
C LEU A 437 10.31 -9.80 -10.79
N SER A 438 9.39 -10.73 -11.01
CA SER A 438 8.12 -10.78 -10.27
C SER A 438 8.39 -11.03 -8.79
N HIS A 439 9.25 -12.00 -8.47
CA HIS A 439 9.74 -12.23 -7.10
C HIS A 439 10.40 -10.98 -6.51
N ARG A 440 11.32 -10.34 -7.25
CA ARG A 440 11.96 -9.10 -6.79
C ARG A 440 10.94 -8.00 -6.44
N HIS A 441 9.94 -7.76 -7.28
CA HIS A 441 8.94 -6.71 -7.06
C HIS A 441 8.02 -7.06 -5.87
N ILE A 442 7.70 -8.34 -5.65
CA ILE A 442 7.00 -8.78 -4.46
C ILE A 442 7.84 -8.51 -3.21
N ILE A 443 9.14 -8.81 -3.24
CA ILE A 443 10.06 -8.53 -2.12
C ILE A 443 10.19 -7.02 -1.87
N GLU A 444 10.22 -6.20 -2.91
CA GLU A 444 10.19 -4.74 -2.79
C GLU A 444 8.90 -4.26 -2.09
N ARG A 445 7.75 -4.78 -2.52
CA ARG A 445 6.44 -4.50 -1.89
C ARG A 445 6.38 -4.98 -0.44
N ALA A 446 6.93 -6.15 -0.15
CA ALA A 446 6.97 -6.71 1.19
C ALA A 446 7.85 -5.88 2.13
N LYS A 447 9.05 -5.51 1.70
CA LYS A 447 9.96 -4.62 2.44
C LYS A 447 9.30 -3.26 2.69
N ARG A 448 8.65 -2.69 1.68
CA ARG A 448 7.93 -1.41 1.78
C ARG A 448 6.83 -1.45 2.85
N GLN A 449 6.17 -2.59 3.05
CA GLN A 449 5.13 -2.79 4.06
C GLN A 449 5.67 -3.24 5.43
N GLY A 450 6.97 -3.50 5.56
CA GLY A 450 7.55 -4.05 6.80
C GLY A 450 7.12 -5.49 7.12
N LEU A 451 6.76 -6.29 6.10
CA LEU A 451 6.37 -7.69 6.29
C LEU A 451 7.59 -8.54 6.71
N LYS A 452 7.38 -9.54 7.57
CA LYS A 452 8.44 -10.43 8.06
C LYS A 452 8.53 -11.73 7.27
N ASN A 453 7.41 -12.43 7.13
CA ASN A 453 7.34 -13.73 6.48
C ASN A 453 6.43 -13.65 5.27
N VAL A 454 6.96 -13.88 4.07
CA VAL A 454 6.20 -13.80 2.83
C VAL A 454 6.30 -15.10 2.06
N LEU A 455 5.14 -15.62 1.65
CA LEU A 455 5.06 -16.76 0.75
C LEU A 455 4.72 -16.27 -0.66
N VAL A 456 5.43 -16.77 -1.66
CA VAL A 456 5.14 -16.54 -3.08
C VAL A 456 4.82 -17.88 -3.73
N ILE A 457 3.64 -17.98 -4.34
CA ILE A 457 3.12 -19.17 -5.03
C ILE A 457 3.05 -18.85 -6.53
N GLU A 458 3.34 -19.84 -7.37
CA GLU A 458 3.38 -19.67 -8.82
C GLU A 458 2.26 -20.39 -9.58
N ASP A 459 2.11 -19.94 -10.82
CA ASP A 459 1.07 -20.23 -11.81
C ASP A 459 1.02 -21.70 -12.31
N GLU A 460 1.66 -22.65 -11.64
CA GLU A 460 1.59 -24.08 -12.00
C GLU A 460 1.16 -24.95 -10.79
N ALA A 461 0.62 -24.30 -9.76
CA ALA A 461 0.15 -24.95 -8.55
C ALA A 461 -1.14 -25.75 -8.74
N ILE A 462 -1.10 -26.81 -9.55
CA ILE A 462 -2.19 -27.77 -9.63
C ILE A 462 -2.06 -28.73 -8.43
N PHE A 463 -2.91 -28.45 -7.45
CA PHE A 463 -3.08 -29.18 -6.21
C PHE A 463 -3.43 -30.65 -6.47
N GLN A 464 -2.41 -31.53 -6.48
CA GLN A 464 -2.61 -32.96 -6.28
C GLN A 464 -3.30 -33.20 -4.93
N ASP A 465 -4.02 -34.31 -4.80
CA ASP A 465 -4.92 -34.56 -3.66
C ASP A 465 -4.22 -34.57 -2.28
N ASP A 466 -2.88 -34.61 -2.22
CA ASP A 466 -2.05 -34.65 -1.02
C ASP A 466 -1.21 -33.38 -0.75
N ILE A 467 -1.27 -32.38 -1.62
CA ILE A 467 -0.41 -31.18 -1.53
C ILE A 467 -0.63 -30.38 -0.25
N GLU A 468 -1.85 -30.41 0.28
CA GLU A 468 -2.22 -29.74 1.53
C GLU A 468 -1.39 -30.31 2.69
N LEU A 469 -1.43 -31.64 2.88
CA LEU A 469 -0.67 -32.32 3.93
C LEU A 469 0.83 -32.10 3.77
N HIS A 470 1.31 -32.07 2.52
CA HIS A 470 2.72 -31.82 2.24
C HIS A 470 3.14 -30.40 2.65
N LEU A 471 2.43 -29.37 2.18
CA LEU A 471 2.74 -27.98 2.49
C LEU A 471 2.60 -27.68 3.97
N GLN A 472 1.58 -28.22 4.64
CA GLN A 472 1.43 -28.12 6.09
C GLN A 472 2.65 -28.69 6.81
N GLY A 473 3.08 -29.91 6.45
CA GLY A 473 4.27 -30.54 7.04
C GLY A 473 5.57 -29.76 6.80
N ARG A 474 5.73 -29.14 5.61
CA ARG A 474 6.88 -28.28 5.29
C ARG A 474 6.86 -26.98 6.11
N ILE A 475 5.70 -26.35 6.26
CA ILE A 475 5.56 -25.12 7.07
C ILE A 475 5.84 -25.41 8.55
N GLU A 476 5.42 -26.55 9.08
CA GLU A 476 5.74 -26.91 10.47
C GLU A 476 7.24 -27.14 10.69
N LYS A 477 7.96 -27.68 9.70
CA LYS A 477 9.43 -27.75 9.74
C LYS A 477 10.06 -26.36 9.66
N LEU A 478 9.56 -25.50 8.77
CA LEU A 478 10.03 -24.13 8.60
C LEU A 478 9.97 -23.34 9.91
N LYS A 479 8.87 -23.46 10.66
CA LYS A 479 8.67 -22.79 11.96
C LYS A 479 9.70 -23.17 13.02
N GLN A 480 10.37 -24.32 12.88
CA GLN A 480 11.31 -24.86 13.86
C GLN A 480 12.78 -24.57 13.51
N GLN A 481 13.04 -23.89 12.41
CA GLN A 481 14.37 -23.64 11.88
C GLN A 481 14.66 -22.13 11.82
N ASP A 482 15.93 -21.76 11.92
CA ASP A 482 16.37 -20.44 11.49
C ASP A 482 16.52 -20.47 9.96
N TRP A 483 15.76 -19.64 9.26
CA TRP A 483 15.69 -19.63 7.80
C TRP A 483 15.71 -18.21 7.24
N THR A 484 16.24 -18.06 6.04
CA THR A 484 16.23 -16.79 5.27
C THR A 484 15.36 -16.90 4.03
N PHE A 485 15.45 -18.06 3.38
CA PHE A 485 14.69 -18.52 2.23
C PHE A 485 14.37 -20.00 2.46
N PHE A 486 13.18 -20.42 2.02
CA PHE A 486 12.79 -21.82 2.09
C PHE A 486 11.96 -22.21 0.88
N ASP A 487 12.40 -23.25 0.19
CA ASP A 487 11.68 -23.85 -0.93
C ASP A 487 10.67 -24.85 -0.37
N LEU A 488 9.36 -24.62 -0.54
CA LEU A 488 8.34 -25.53 -0.01
C LEU A 488 8.17 -26.80 -0.86
N ASN A 489 8.87 -26.91 -1.99
CA ASN A 489 8.65 -27.96 -2.99
C ASN A 489 9.70 -29.08 -2.90
N GLU A 490 10.84 -28.83 -2.25
CA GLU A 490 11.93 -29.80 -2.12
C GLU A 490 11.48 -31.09 -1.40
N GLY A 491 11.68 -32.24 -2.06
CA GLY A 491 11.32 -33.57 -1.56
C GLY A 491 9.99 -34.13 -2.10
N THR A 492 9.28 -33.40 -2.98
CA THR A 492 8.17 -33.95 -3.76
C THR A 492 8.69 -34.67 -5.01
N GLN A 493 8.07 -35.79 -5.42
CA GLN A 493 8.37 -36.45 -6.71
C GLN A 493 7.87 -35.64 -7.93
N LEU A 494 7.40 -34.41 -7.70
CA LEU A 494 6.90 -33.50 -8.71
C LEU A 494 8.07 -32.81 -9.42
N GLU A 495 8.76 -33.54 -10.29
CA GLU A 495 9.65 -32.96 -11.29
C GLU A 495 8.84 -32.18 -12.34
N THR A 496 8.28 -31.02 -11.98
CA THR A 496 7.88 -29.94 -12.92
C THR A 496 7.37 -28.71 -12.14
N ARG A 497 8.10 -27.58 -12.24
CA ARG A 497 7.68 -26.16 -12.11
C ARG A 497 6.71 -25.68 -11.00
N PHE A 498 6.33 -26.50 -10.03
CA PHE A 498 5.63 -26.06 -8.84
C PHE A 498 6.61 -25.29 -7.95
N GLN A 499 6.37 -23.98 -7.73
CA GLN A 499 7.27 -23.13 -6.97
C GLN A 499 6.51 -22.31 -5.92
N ALA A 500 6.40 -22.86 -4.72
CA ALA A 500 6.09 -22.11 -3.52
C ALA A 500 7.40 -21.78 -2.78
N ILE A 501 7.69 -20.49 -2.62
CA ILE A 501 8.90 -20.00 -1.98
C ILE A 501 8.54 -19.09 -0.81
N ALA A 502 9.07 -19.41 0.37
CA ALA A 502 9.02 -18.54 1.52
C ALA A 502 10.28 -17.65 1.59
N TYR A 503 10.07 -16.39 1.92
CA TYR A 503 11.13 -15.41 2.20
C TYR A 503 10.94 -14.80 3.59
N HIS A 504 12.03 -14.75 4.35
CA HIS A 504 12.10 -14.04 5.61
C HIS A 504 12.74 -12.66 5.38
N GLN A 505 12.27 -11.63 6.09
CA GLN A 505 12.70 -10.23 5.91
C GLN A 505 14.21 -10.01 5.92
N SER A 506 14.98 -10.88 6.58
CA SER A 506 16.45 -10.77 6.62
C SER A 506 17.10 -10.84 5.25
N ILE A 507 16.47 -11.47 4.26
CA ILE A 507 17.01 -11.59 2.89
C ILE A 507 16.59 -10.43 1.97
N PHE A 508 15.60 -9.62 2.36
CA PHE A 508 14.99 -8.64 1.45
C PHE A 508 15.99 -7.62 0.93
N ILE A 509 16.85 -7.06 1.81
CA ILE A 509 17.84 -6.05 1.41
C ILE A 509 18.85 -6.67 0.43
N GLU A 510 19.39 -7.84 0.75
CA GLU A 510 20.39 -8.50 -0.09
C GLU A 510 19.82 -8.82 -1.48
N LEU A 511 18.59 -9.34 -1.56
CA LEU A 511 17.92 -9.56 -2.84
C LEU A 511 17.77 -8.25 -3.62
N LEU A 512 17.34 -7.19 -2.94
CA LEU A 512 17.07 -5.92 -3.59
C LEU A 512 18.34 -5.21 -4.10
N GLU A 513 19.47 -5.39 -3.43
CA GLU A 513 20.77 -4.84 -3.83
C GLU A 513 21.48 -5.65 -4.92
N ASN A 514 21.32 -6.98 -4.94
CA ASN A 514 22.04 -7.85 -5.87
C ASN A 514 21.27 -8.16 -7.16
N MET A 515 19.94 -8.01 -7.15
CA MET A 515 19.12 -8.23 -8.33
C MET A 515 18.84 -6.90 -9.04
N PRO A 516 18.86 -6.85 -10.38
CA PRO A 516 18.43 -5.66 -11.11
C PRO A 516 16.92 -5.43 -11.05
N SER A 517 16.45 -4.18 -11.19
CA SER A 517 15.02 -3.85 -11.23
C SER A 517 14.42 -3.82 -12.63
N ASP A 518 15.24 -3.83 -13.68
CA ASP A 518 14.79 -3.76 -15.07
C ASP A 518 15.08 -5.05 -15.86
N SER A 519 14.37 -5.22 -16.98
CA SER A 519 14.40 -6.45 -17.78
C SER A 519 15.73 -6.67 -18.49
N GLU A 520 16.35 -5.60 -19.00
CA GLU A 520 17.61 -5.74 -19.74
C GLU A 520 18.77 -6.10 -18.81
N SER A 521 18.88 -5.41 -17.68
CA SER A 521 19.88 -5.74 -16.67
C SER A 521 19.64 -7.13 -16.08
N MET A 522 18.37 -7.52 -15.87
CA MET A 522 18.03 -8.86 -15.37
C MET A 522 18.41 -9.97 -16.35
N LYS A 523 18.23 -9.76 -17.65
CA LYS A 523 18.70 -10.71 -18.69
C LYS A 523 20.20 -10.97 -18.55
N VAL A 524 21.00 -9.91 -18.41
CA VAL A 524 22.45 -10.01 -18.22
C VAL A 524 22.78 -10.73 -16.90
N TRP A 525 22.05 -10.42 -15.84
CA TRP A 525 22.23 -11.07 -14.54
C TRP A 525 21.97 -12.57 -14.61
N LEU A 526 20.93 -13.02 -15.32
CA LEU A 526 20.59 -14.43 -15.49
C LEU A 526 21.59 -15.20 -16.37
N GLN A 527 22.28 -14.53 -17.30
CA GLN A 527 23.38 -15.17 -18.02
C GLN A 527 24.52 -15.60 -17.09
N THR A 528 24.71 -14.88 -15.98
CA THR A 528 25.76 -15.16 -15.00
C THR A 528 25.31 -16.15 -13.91
N HIS A 529 24.03 -16.11 -13.52
CA HIS A 529 23.51 -16.84 -12.36
C HIS A 529 22.50 -17.94 -12.70
N THR A 530 22.24 -18.18 -13.99
CA THR A 530 21.30 -19.18 -14.54
C THR A 530 19.83 -18.94 -14.19
N ASN A 531 19.44 -19.04 -12.91
CA ASN A 531 18.08 -18.75 -12.42
C ASN A 531 18.09 -18.38 -10.92
N LEU A 532 16.98 -17.81 -10.44
CA LEU A 532 16.84 -17.35 -9.04
C LEU A 532 17.04 -18.49 -8.02
N GLN A 533 16.43 -19.64 -8.24
CA GLN A 533 16.48 -20.77 -7.31
C GLN A 533 17.92 -21.25 -7.14
N GLN A 534 18.65 -21.42 -8.24
CA GLN A 534 20.05 -21.79 -8.22
C GLN A 534 20.91 -20.71 -7.53
N TRP A 535 20.64 -19.43 -7.79
CA TRP A 535 21.34 -18.33 -7.11
C TRP A 535 21.10 -18.35 -5.59
N LEU A 536 19.86 -18.56 -5.16
CA LEU A 536 19.49 -18.65 -3.75
C LEU A 536 20.18 -19.85 -3.09
N THR A 537 20.09 -21.04 -3.68
CA THR A 537 20.66 -22.29 -3.15
C THR A 537 22.19 -22.32 -3.13
N GLN A 538 22.87 -21.62 -4.04
CA GLN A 538 24.33 -21.51 -4.02
C GLN A 538 24.84 -20.59 -2.91
N ARG A 539 24.04 -19.59 -2.55
CA ARG A 539 24.46 -18.49 -1.67
C ARG A 539 23.99 -18.68 -0.23
N TYR A 540 22.87 -19.36 -0.07
CA TYR A 540 22.31 -19.72 1.21
C TYR A 540 22.14 -21.22 1.23
N SER A 541 22.63 -21.86 2.30
CA SER A 541 22.23 -23.23 2.58
C SER A 541 20.70 -23.24 2.61
N ILE A 542 20.07 -24.13 1.85
CA ILE A 542 18.69 -24.51 2.16
C ILE A 542 18.76 -25.07 3.57
N THR A 543 18.39 -24.28 4.56
CA THR A 543 18.27 -24.78 5.92
C THR A 543 16.99 -25.60 5.90
N GLY A 544 17.13 -26.91 5.68
CA GLY A 544 16.05 -27.89 5.70
C GLY A 544 16.22 -29.07 4.78
#